data_AF-A0A2V7ZAU9-F1
#
_entry.id   AF-A0A2V7ZAU9-F1
#
_cell.length_a   1.000
_cell.length_b   1.000
_cell.length_c   1.000
_cell.angle_alpha   90.00
_cell.angle_beta   90.00
_cell.angle_gamma   90.00
#
_symmetry.space_group_name_H-M   'P 1'
#
loop_
_entity.id
_entity.type
_entity.pdbx_description
1 polymer ?
#
loop_
_entity_poly.entity_id
_entity_poly.type
_entity_poly.pdbx_seq_one_letter_code
_entity_poly.pdbx_strand_id
1 'polypeptide(L)'
;MDKAEVARVLEEIAAMLELKGENVFKVRAYDAGARAIRGFPGDLAAAVRTRELLEVSGIGAGLFSNIETLLATGSLPYYDELRASFPPGLRECLRIPGFGARKAKLLHEKLGIDSVAALETACREGKVASVKGFGPKTEERILRGIEMLRTAVGLHRYSAVRWRAEDLAAALSATGLASRVEIAGGLRRRLEVVEGIALIAASDRPADLFQEFRKAAGIAEVVASDARRRISLNLGEGLRADLDAVPEAEFAAALIHATGSSEHLAALEAFAKKRALQLDEHGVSGGGKPRALRTEAEIYRALGLPFIEPELREGRGEIEAAQRGALPDLVEESDLRGLIHVHTTESDGRATLDEMVGAARAAGYEYAAITDHSQGAGYAGGLSPDRVLRQREAIRRARSRFPGFRIFHGTEADILADGSIDYGDEFLETFDVVVASVHSRFGLPRDEQTRRLIRAVENPRVSVLGHPTGRLLLTRKGIDADMEAVMAAAARSGCAIEINGSPHRLDLDWRLCKSGVDRGVLFSMGPDAHSIKELGNAAYAVGIARKGWVTPAATLNAKGARELAAWLRRRKRPL
;
A
#
# COMPACT_ATOMS: atom_id res chain seq x y z
N MET A 1 24.85 7.48 6.37
CA MET A 1 23.39 7.57 6.29
C MET A 1 22.92 7.04 4.96
N ASP A 2 21.75 6.41 4.91
CA ASP A 2 21.12 5.97 3.67
C ASP A 2 20.11 7.01 3.12
N LYS A 3 19.57 6.72 1.94
CA LYS A 3 18.61 7.58 1.23
C LYS A 3 17.31 7.78 2.02
N ALA A 4 16.83 6.76 2.71
CA ALA A 4 15.59 6.84 3.47
C ALA A 4 15.78 7.72 4.71
N GLU A 5 16.93 7.60 5.37
CA GLU A 5 17.30 8.44 6.52
C GLU A 5 17.41 9.91 6.12
N VAL A 6 18.06 10.23 4.99
CA VAL A 6 18.15 11.62 4.50
C VAL A 6 16.76 12.17 4.20
N ALA A 7 15.92 11.43 3.48
CA ALA A 7 14.56 11.86 3.18
C ALA A 7 13.74 12.12 4.46
N ARG A 8 13.88 11.26 5.48
CA ARG A 8 13.21 11.40 6.78
C ARG A 8 13.65 12.67 7.51
N VAL A 9 14.96 12.96 7.54
CA VAL A 9 15.47 14.20 8.15
C VAL A 9 14.89 15.43 7.46
N LEU A 10 14.79 15.44 6.13
CA LEU A 10 14.21 16.55 5.38
C LEU A 10 12.70 16.72 5.66
N GLU A 11 11.93 15.64 5.78
CA GLU A 11 10.52 15.66 6.18
C GLU A 11 10.34 16.24 7.59
N GLU A 12 11.19 15.84 8.53
CA GLU A 12 11.13 16.38 9.89
C GLU A 12 11.48 17.88 9.91
N ILE A 13 12.45 18.33 9.11
CA ILE A 13 12.74 19.76 8.96
C ILE A 13 11.52 20.50 8.43
N ALA A 14 10.84 19.98 7.39
CA ALA A 14 9.64 20.61 6.85
C ALA A 14 8.54 20.74 7.91
N ALA A 15 8.28 19.67 8.67
CA ALA A 15 7.30 19.66 9.75
C ALA A 15 7.64 20.67 10.86
N MET A 16 8.91 20.76 11.26
CA MET A 16 9.38 21.72 12.27
C MET A 16 9.34 23.17 11.77
N LEU A 17 9.62 23.40 10.49
CA LEU A 17 9.48 24.74 9.89
C LEU A 17 8.01 25.17 9.83
N GLU A 18 7.10 24.26 9.49
CA GLU A 18 5.66 24.54 9.54
C GLU A 18 5.22 24.85 10.98
N LEU A 19 5.73 24.10 11.96
CA LEU A 19 5.47 24.34 13.38
C LEU A 19 6.04 25.68 13.87
N LYS A 20 7.20 26.10 13.36
CA LYS A 20 7.78 27.43 13.63
C LYS A 20 6.94 28.55 13.00
N GLY A 21 6.13 28.24 11.99
CA GLY A 21 5.41 29.23 11.17
C GLY A 21 6.34 29.93 10.17
N GLU A 22 7.36 29.21 9.70
CA GLU A 22 8.28 29.71 8.68
C GLU A 22 7.63 29.83 7.30
N ASN A 23 8.36 30.44 6.37
CA ASN A 23 7.90 30.68 5.01
C ASN A 23 7.43 29.38 4.31
N VAL A 24 6.21 29.42 3.75
CA VAL A 24 5.57 28.27 3.07
C VAL A 24 6.39 27.72 1.91
N PHE A 25 7.13 28.57 1.18
CA PHE A 25 8.01 28.12 0.10
C PHE A 25 9.18 27.30 0.64
N LYS A 26 9.71 27.67 1.81
CA LYS A 26 10.81 26.95 2.47
C LYS A 26 10.35 25.60 3.00
N VAL A 27 9.17 25.53 3.64
CA VAL A 27 8.55 24.26 4.06
C VAL A 27 8.37 23.33 2.85
N ARG A 28 7.78 23.85 1.77
CA ARG A 28 7.55 23.08 0.54
C ARG A 28 8.86 22.63 -0.12
N ALA A 29 9.93 23.41 -0.02
CA ALA A 29 11.23 23.02 -0.55
C ALA A 29 11.79 21.79 0.18
N TYR A 30 11.70 21.73 1.51
CA TYR A 30 12.12 20.55 2.27
C TYR A 30 11.24 19.32 2.00
N ASP A 31 9.92 19.48 1.92
CA ASP A 31 9.00 18.39 1.52
C ASP A 31 9.28 17.87 0.10
N ALA A 32 9.51 18.79 -0.85
CA ALA A 32 9.86 18.44 -2.21
C ALA A 32 11.22 17.71 -2.26
N GLY A 33 12.21 18.19 -1.50
CA GLY A 33 13.51 17.56 -1.38
C GLY A 33 13.43 16.17 -0.79
N ALA A 34 12.68 15.97 0.30
CA ALA A 34 12.49 14.64 0.90
C ALA A 34 11.89 13.65 -0.09
N ARG A 35 10.85 14.06 -0.83
CA ARG A 35 10.23 13.23 -1.89
C ARG A 35 11.21 12.94 -3.03
N ALA A 36 11.98 13.93 -3.47
CA ALA A 36 12.98 13.78 -4.51
C ALA A 36 14.05 12.76 -4.10
N ILE A 37 14.55 12.83 -2.86
CA ILE A 37 15.53 11.89 -2.31
C ILE A 37 14.93 10.49 -2.19
N ARG A 38 13.72 10.34 -1.63
CA ARG A 38 13.06 9.02 -1.53
C ARG A 38 12.91 8.37 -2.91
N GLY A 39 12.56 9.17 -3.91
CA GLY A 39 12.39 8.72 -5.29
C GLY A 39 13.67 8.67 -6.13
N PHE A 40 14.84 9.02 -5.58
CA PHE A 40 16.09 9.11 -6.34
C PHE A 40 16.57 7.71 -6.75
N PRO A 41 16.82 7.47 -8.06
CA PRO A 41 17.37 6.21 -8.54
C PRO A 41 18.89 6.17 -8.37
N GLY A 42 19.43 5.06 -7.85
CA GLY A 42 20.88 4.86 -7.70
C GLY A 42 21.46 5.30 -6.35
N ASP A 43 22.79 5.37 -6.29
CA ASP A 43 23.55 5.71 -5.08
C ASP A 43 23.53 7.23 -4.84
N LEU A 44 22.83 7.63 -3.79
CA LEU A 44 22.72 9.03 -3.37
C LEU A 44 24.10 9.63 -3.04
N ALA A 45 25.00 8.86 -2.43
CA ALA A 45 26.33 9.35 -2.07
C ALA A 45 27.19 9.58 -3.31
N ALA A 46 27.06 8.74 -4.35
CA ALA A 46 27.69 8.97 -5.64
C ALA A 46 27.18 10.26 -6.30
N ALA A 47 25.85 10.45 -6.33
CA ALA A 47 25.22 11.62 -6.94
C ALA A 47 25.57 12.95 -6.25
N VAL A 48 25.86 12.92 -4.95
CA VAL A 48 26.40 14.09 -4.23
C VAL A 48 27.84 14.35 -4.64
N ARG A 49 28.70 13.33 -4.70
CA ARG A 49 30.12 13.49 -5.10
C ARG A 49 30.27 14.04 -6.52
N THR A 50 29.44 13.58 -7.46
CA THR A 50 29.42 14.03 -8.86
C THR A 50 28.64 15.33 -9.05
N ARG A 51 27.96 15.83 -8.01
CA ARG A 51 27.03 16.96 -8.01
C ARG A 51 25.81 16.80 -8.94
N GLU A 52 25.59 15.61 -9.50
CA GLU A 52 24.40 15.25 -10.28
C GLU A 52 23.10 15.47 -9.51
N LEU A 53 23.14 15.40 -8.17
CA LEU A 53 21.98 15.64 -7.34
C LEU A 53 21.41 17.07 -7.47
N LEU A 54 22.21 18.06 -7.89
CA LEU A 54 21.73 19.43 -8.18
C LEU A 54 20.80 19.51 -9.40
N GLU A 55 20.86 18.52 -10.28
CA GLU A 55 20.01 18.44 -11.48
C GLU A 55 18.63 17.86 -11.15
N VAL A 56 18.47 17.29 -9.95
CA VAL A 56 17.20 16.71 -9.51
C VAL A 56 16.22 17.82 -9.16
N SER A 57 15.10 17.86 -9.89
CA SER A 57 14.00 18.79 -9.62
C SER A 57 13.54 18.70 -8.16
N GLY A 58 13.59 19.84 -7.46
CA GLY A 58 13.28 19.93 -6.03
C GLY A 58 14.52 20.01 -5.12
N ILE A 59 15.74 19.84 -5.65
CA ILE A 59 16.99 19.99 -4.92
C ILE A 59 17.74 21.25 -5.37
N GLY A 60 17.58 22.35 -4.61
CA GLY A 60 18.38 23.56 -4.80
C GLY A 60 19.72 23.50 -4.04
N ALA A 61 20.60 24.50 -4.29
CA ALA A 61 21.94 24.55 -3.69
C ALA A 61 21.95 24.44 -2.14
N GLY A 62 20.98 25.03 -1.45
CA GLY A 62 20.86 24.94 0.01
C GLY A 62 20.47 23.54 0.50
N LEU A 63 19.55 22.87 -0.19
CA LEU A 63 19.18 21.48 0.11
C LEU A 63 20.33 20.53 -0.18
N PHE A 64 21.02 20.72 -1.31
CA PHE A 64 22.20 19.95 -1.67
C PHE A 64 23.28 20.01 -0.57
N SER A 65 23.61 21.22 -0.09
CA SER A 65 24.61 21.39 0.99
C SER A 65 24.21 20.68 2.28
N ASN A 66 22.92 20.72 2.64
CA ASN A 66 22.41 20.00 3.81
C ASN A 66 22.47 18.48 3.63
N ILE A 67 22.14 17.97 2.44
CA ILE A 67 22.20 16.55 2.11
C ILE A 67 23.65 16.06 2.09
N GLU A 68 24.56 16.84 1.52
CA GLU A 68 25.99 16.57 1.50
C GLU A 68 26.54 16.48 2.93
N THR A 69 26.17 17.43 3.79
CA THR A 69 26.55 17.42 5.21
C THR A 69 26.00 16.17 5.90
N LEU A 70 24.71 15.85 5.74
CA LEU A 70 24.09 14.66 6.33
C LEU A 70 24.79 13.36 5.92
N LEU A 71 25.15 13.22 4.65
CA LEU A 71 25.84 12.02 4.16
C LEU A 71 27.28 11.94 4.67
N ALA A 72 27.98 13.07 4.78
CA ALA A 72 29.37 13.13 5.21
C ALA A 72 29.54 12.92 6.71
N THR A 73 28.70 13.55 7.53
CA THR A 73 28.86 13.58 9.00
C THR A 73 27.86 12.72 9.74
N GLY A 74 26.78 12.29 9.08
CA GLY A 74 25.66 11.61 9.74
C GLY A 74 24.78 12.52 10.60
N SER A 75 25.02 13.84 10.57
CA SER A 75 24.28 14.83 11.36
C SER A 75 24.12 16.13 10.59
N LEU A 76 23.16 16.96 11.00
CA LEU A 76 22.98 18.29 10.40
C LEU A 76 22.74 19.29 11.53
N PRO A 77 23.69 20.19 11.82
CA PRO A 77 23.54 21.17 12.91
C PRO A 77 22.24 21.98 12.81
N TYR A 78 21.83 22.35 11.59
CA TYR A 78 20.56 23.03 11.35
C TYR A 78 19.33 22.22 11.79
N TYR A 79 19.35 20.90 11.55
CA TYR A 79 18.30 20.00 12.02
C TYR A 79 18.34 19.82 13.53
N ASP A 80 19.54 19.70 14.12
CA ASP A 80 19.71 19.59 15.57
C ASP A 80 19.23 20.83 16.32
N GLU A 81 19.51 22.03 15.81
CA GLU A 81 19.00 23.30 16.34
C GLU A 81 17.48 23.41 16.25
N LEU A 82 16.90 23.05 15.10
CA LEU A 82 15.45 23.00 14.92
C LEU A 82 14.81 22.00 15.90
N ARG A 83 15.44 20.83 16.07
CA ARG A 83 14.98 19.78 16.98
C ARG A 83 15.06 20.22 18.44
N ALA A 84 16.09 20.98 18.82
CA ALA A 84 16.23 21.56 20.15
C ALA A 84 15.23 22.70 20.42
N SER A 85 14.72 23.36 19.37
CA SER A 85 13.78 24.47 19.51
C SER A 85 12.34 24.07 19.86
N PHE A 86 12.03 22.76 19.86
CA PHE A 86 10.70 22.24 20.22
C PHE A 86 10.79 21.07 21.20
N PRO A 87 9.84 20.95 22.15
CA PRO A 87 9.74 19.78 23.03
C PRO A 87 9.62 18.48 22.21
N PRO A 88 10.32 17.39 22.59
CA PRO A 88 10.22 16.10 21.90
C PRO A 88 8.78 15.59 21.71
N GLY A 89 7.92 15.77 22.71
CA GLY A 89 6.54 15.29 22.65
C GLY A 89 5.66 16.08 21.66
N LEU A 90 6.01 17.33 21.32
CA LEU A 90 5.29 18.09 20.29
C LEU A 90 5.56 17.52 18.89
N ARG A 91 6.76 16.97 18.66
CA ARG A 91 7.10 16.25 17.43
C ARG A 91 6.32 14.95 17.30
N GLU A 92 6.16 14.23 18.41
CA GLU A 92 5.33 13.03 18.47
C GLU A 92 3.86 13.35 18.15
N CYS A 93 3.34 14.48 18.64
CA CYS A 93 2.00 14.94 18.31
C CYS A 93 1.79 15.12 16.79
N LEU A 94 2.81 15.57 16.04
CA LEU A 94 2.68 15.72 14.57
C LEU A 94 2.47 14.39 13.84
N ARG A 95 2.76 13.26 14.49
CA ARG A 95 2.50 11.93 13.94
C ARG A 95 1.04 11.50 14.10
N ILE A 96 0.24 12.23 14.89
CA ILE A 96 -1.18 11.94 15.11
C ILE A 96 -1.95 12.18 13.79
N PRO A 97 -2.62 11.17 13.22
CA PRO A 97 -3.38 11.32 11.98
C PRO A 97 -4.41 12.45 12.05
N GLY A 98 -4.38 13.36 11.08
CA GLY A 98 -5.30 14.49 11.00
C GLY A 98 -5.00 15.65 11.96
N PHE A 99 -3.88 15.59 12.69
CA PHE A 99 -3.39 16.64 13.58
C PHE A 99 -2.10 17.29 13.01
N GLY A 100 -2.28 18.28 12.14
CA GLY A 100 -1.16 18.96 11.47
C GLY A 100 -0.47 20.05 12.32
N ALA A 101 0.70 20.49 11.85
CA ALA A 101 1.59 21.40 12.57
C ALA A 101 0.95 22.72 13.00
N ARG A 102 0.07 23.30 12.18
CA ARG A 102 -0.69 24.52 12.54
C ARG A 102 -1.54 24.35 13.81
N LYS A 103 -2.18 23.19 13.97
CA LYS A 103 -3.00 22.90 15.17
C LYS A 103 -2.13 22.58 16.37
N ALA A 104 -1.05 21.83 16.15
CA ALA A 104 -0.07 21.52 17.19
C ALA A 104 0.55 22.79 17.78
N LYS A 105 0.98 23.73 16.92
CA LYS A 105 1.47 25.05 17.32
C LYS A 105 0.44 25.80 18.18
N LEU A 106 -0.79 25.91 17.69
CA LEU A 106 -1.83 26.69 18.36
C LEU A 106 -2.20 26.10 19.74
N LEU A 107 -2.26 24.76 19.87
CA LEU A 107 -2.50 24.12 21.17
C LEU A 107 -1.29 24.20 22.10
N HIS A 108 -0.07 24.14 21.57
CA HIS A 108 1.14 24.39 22.36
C HIS A 108 1.13 25.82 22.92
N GLU A 109 0.88 26.83 22.09
CA GLU A 109 0.84 28.24 22.49
C GLU A 109 -0.29 28.57 23.47
N LYS A 110 -1.46 27.94 23.31
CA LYS A 110 -2.66 28.28 24.11
C LYS A 110 -2.83 27.43 25.37
N LEU A 111 -2.44 26.17 25.32
CA LEU A 111 -2.68 25.20 26.40
C LEU A 111 -1.39 24.58 26.94
N GLY A 112 -0.22 24.97 26.43
CA GLY A 112 1.07 24.42 26.88
C GLY A 112 1.28 22.96 26.49
N ILE A 113 0.56 22.46 25.48
CA ILE A 113 0.67 21.05 25.07
C ILE A 113 2.06 20.76 24.51
N ASP A 114 2.79 19.85 25.16
CA ASP A 114 4.16 19.49 24.81
C ASP A 114 4.36 17.99 24.56
N SER A 115 3.30 17.19 24.67
CA SER A 115 3.31 15.73 24.56
C SER A 115 1.96 15.17 24.15
N VAL A 116 1.95 13.93 23.63
CA VAL A 116 0.73 13.21 23.27
C VAL A 116 -0.16 12.98 24.49
N ALA A 117 0.44 12.67 25.64
CA ALA A 117 -0.28 12.49 26.90
C ALA A 117 -0.95 13.79 27.39
N ALA A 118 -0.24 14.93 27.32
CA ALA A 118 -0.83 16.23 27.65
C ALA A 118 -1.98 16.59 26.70
N LEU A 119 -1.82 16.32 25.40
CA LEU A 119 -2.87 16.54 24.40
C LEU A 119 -4.11 15.70 24.66
N GLU A 120 -3.93 14.41 24.98
CA GLU A 120 -5.03 13.49 25.29
C GLU A 120 -5.81 13.95 26.52
N THR A 121 -5.11 14.28 27.60
CA THR A 121 -5.72 14.82 28.83
C THR A 121 -6.50 16.09 28.53
N ALA A 122 -5.91 17.04 27.81
CA ALA A 122 -6.58 18.29 27.44
C ALA A 122 -7.82 18.07 26.57
N CYS A 123 -7.83 17.07 25.68
CA CYS A 123 -9.02 16.69 24.93
C CYS A 123 -10.09 16.02 25.80
N ARG A 124 -9.72 15.13 26.74
CA ARG A 124 -10.66 14.48 27.65
C ARG A 124 -11.31 15.45 28.63
N GLU A 125 -10.59 16.49 29.02
CA GLU A 125 -11.06 17.57 29.89
C GLU A 125 -11.85 18.65 29.14
N GLY A 126 -12.03 18.54 27.82
CA GLY A 126 -12.74 19.54 27.00
C GLY A 126 -11.99 20.86 26.81
N LYS A 127 -10.72 20.94 27.24
CA LYS A 127 -9.91 22.16 27.16
C LYS A 127 -9.57 22.50 25.72
N VAL A 128 -9.37 21.49 24.86
CA VAL A 128 -9.04 21.72 23.45
C VAL A 128 -10.23 22.32 22.69
N ALA A 129 -11.46 21.88 22.95
CA ALA A 129 -12.67 22.44 22.33
C ALA A 129 -12.93 23.90 22.72
N SER A 130 -12.35 24.38 23.82
CA SER A 130 -12.44 25.79 24.23
C SER A 130 -11.56 26.73 23.40
N VAL A 131 -10.58 26.19 22.66
CA VAL A 131 -9.66 27.01 21.84
C VAL A 131 -10.34 27.39 20.53
N LYS A 132 -10.30 28.67 20.17
CA LYS A 132 -10.86 29.17 18.89
C LYS A 132 -10.29 28.37 17.70
N GLY A 133 -11.19 27.79 16.90
CA GLY A 133 -10.83 26.92 15.76
C GLY A 133 -10.79 25.42 16.10
N PHE A 134 -11.03 25.07 17.36
CA PHE A 134 -11.24 23.72 17.86
C PHE A 134 -12.65 23.64 18.44
N GLY A 135 -13.26 22.47 18.35
CA GLY A 135 -14.59 22.21 18.91
C GLY A 135 -14.69 20.72 19.21
N PRO A 136 -15.82 20.24 19.77
CA PRO A 136 -15.94 18.87 20.28
C PRO A 136 -15.58 17.79 19.23
N LYS A 137 -16.01 17.98 17.98
CA LYS A 137 -15.66 17.08 16.87
C LYS A 137 -14.16 17.02 16.56
N THR A 138 -13.43 18.11 16.82
CA THR A 138 -11.97 18.13 16.64
C THR A 138 -11.27 17.37 17.76
N GLU A 139 -11.74 17.48 19.02
CA GLU A 139 -11.22 16.68 20.14
C GLU A 139 -11.41 15.20 19.90
N GLU A 140 -12.62 14.78 19.52
CA GLU A 140 -12.88 13.38 19.18
C GLU A 140 -11.96 12.87 18.07
N ARG A 141 -11.69 13.71 17.05
CA ARG A 141 -10.76 13.35 15.97
C ARG A 141 -9.33 13.22 16.48
N ILE A 142 -8.88 14.11 17.37
CA ILE A 142 -7.55 14.04 17.99
C ILE A 142 -7.43 12.78 18.84
N LEU A 143 -8.40 12.50 19.72
CA LEU A 143 -8.42 11.30 20.56
C LEU A 143 -8.40 10.02 19.71
N ARG A 144 -9.22 9.96 18.65
CA ARG A 144 -9.17 8.85 17.69
C ARG A 144 -7.79 8.72 17.03
N GLY A 145 -7.18 9.83 16.64
CA GLY A 145 -5.82 9.84 16.06
C GLY A 145 -4.75 9.36 17.03
N ILE A 146 -4.85 9.72 18.33
CA ILE A 146 -3.92 9.27 19.37
C ILE A 146 -4.03 7.75 19.56
N GLU A 147 -5.25 7.23 19.62
CA GLU A 147 -5.48 5.79 19.70
C GLU A 147 -4.92 5.05 18.47
N MET A 148 -5.09 5.63 17.28
CA MET A 148 -4.50 5.09 16.05
C MET A 148 -2.97 5.12 16.08
N LEU A 149 -2.35 6.20 16.57
CA LEU A 149 -0.89 6.30 16.69
C LEU A 149 -0.35 5.23 17.64
N ARG A 150 -1.03 4.98 18.78
CA ARG A 150 -0.66 3.95 19.75
C ARG A 150 -0.76 2.54 19.17
N THR A 151 -1.88 2.25 18.51
CA THR A 151 -2.14 0.93 17.91
C THR A 151 -1.29 0.67 16.65
N ALA A 152 -0.75 1.72 16.02
CA ALA A 152 0.12 1.60 14.86
C ALA A 152 1.61 1.41 15.18
N VAL A 153 2.03 1.49 16.46
CA VAL A 153 3.44 1.27 16.82
C VAL A 153 3.85 -0.16 16.45
N GLY A 154 4.92 -0.29 15.67
CA GLY A 154 5.38 -1.59 15.15
C GLY A 154 4.62 -2.09 13.92
N LEU A 155 3.60 -1.37 13.44
CA LEU A 155 2.90 -1.69 12.20
C LEU A 155 3.40 -0.84 11.05
N HIS A 156 3.66 -1.50 9.93
CA HIS A 156 4.25 -0.89 8.75
C HIS A 156 3.47 -1.27 7.50
N ARG A 157 3.36 -0.35 6.54
CA ARG A 157 2.75 -0.68 5.24
C ARG A 157 3.65 -1.61 4.47
N TYR A 158 3.06 -2.60 3.79
CA TYR A 158 3.78 -3.55 2.95
C TYR A 158 4.85 -2.90 2.06
N SER A 159 4.44 -1.87 1.31
CA SER A 159 5.31 -1.15 0.37
C SER A 159 6.48 -0.43 1.01
N ALA A 160 6.36 -0.04 2.29
CA ALA A 160 7.40 0.68 3.00
C ALA A 160 8.50 -0.27 3.48
N VAL A 161 8.20 -1.55 3.64
CA VAL A 161 9.11 -2.55 4.20
C VAL A 161 9.67 -3.51 3.14
N ARG A 162 8.90 -3.81 2.10
CA ARG A 162 9.23 -4.79 1.06
C ARG A 162 10.65 -4.61 0.50
N TRP A 163 10.99 -3.41 0.04
CA TRP A 163 12.30 -3.14 -0.57
C TRP A 163 13.44 -3.35 0.43
N ARG A 164 13.23 -2.98 1.71
CA ARG A 164 14.23 -3.18 2.76
C ARG A 164 14.45 -4.67 3.03
N ALA A 165 13.39 -5.47 3.00
CA ALA A 165 13.49 -6.92 3.12
C ALA A 165 14.21 -7.55 1.93
N GLU A 166 13.90 -7.09 0.70
CA GLU A 166 14.56 -7.54 -0.54
C GLU A 166 16.05 -7.19 -0.52
N ASP A 167 16.42 -5.97 -0.11
CA ASP A 167 17.82 -5.54 0.03
C ASP A 167 18.59 -6.39 1.05
N LEU A 168 17.98 -6.67 2.22
CA LEU A 168 18.58 -7.52 3.25
C LEU A 168 18.76 -8.96 2.75
N ALA A 169 17.74 -9.54 2.12
CA ALA A 169 17.82 -10.89 1.57
C ALA A 169 18.88 -11.00 0.47
N ALA A 170 18.96 -10.01 -0.42
CA ALA A 170 19.96 -9.93 -1.48
C ALA A 170 21.39 -9.79 -0.92
N ALA A 171 21.57 -8.91 0.07
CA ALA A 171 22.86 -8.71 0.73
C ALA A 171 23.35 -10.01 1.40
N LEU A 172 22.48 -10.71 2.13
CA LEU A 172 22.80 -11.99 2.76
C LEU A 172 23.13 -13.08 1.72
N SER A 173 22.34 -13.16 0.64
CA SER A 173 22.58 -14.12 -0.44
C SER A 173 23.95 -13.91 -1.10
N ALA A 174 24.39 -12.66 -1.27
CA ALA A 174 25.67 -12.32 -1.88
C ALA A 174 26.90 -12.72 -1.05
N THR A 175 26.75 -13.02 0.24
CA THR A 175 27.86 -13.42 1.11
C THR A 175 28.39 -14.83 0.83
N GLY A 176 27.57 -15.71 0.26
CA GLY A 176 27.86 -17.14 0.16
C GLY A 176 27.89 -17.88 1.51
N LEU A 177 27.47 -17.22 2.61
CA LEU A 177 27.34 -17.83 3.94
C LEU A 177 26.06 -18.64 4.09
N ALA A 178 25.06 -18.39 3.25
CA ALA A 178 23.84 -19.17 3.14
C ALA A 178 23.69 -19.68 1.70
N SER A 179 23.24 -20.93 1.56
CA SER A 179 22.94 -21.51 0.25
C SER A 179 21.64 -20.97 -0.34
N ARG A 180 20.71 -20.52 0.53
CA ARG A 180 19.40 -19.95 0.20
C ARG A 180 19.03 -18.91 1.24
N VAL A 181 18.38 -17.83 0.82
CA VAL A 181 17.77 -16.83 1.71
C VAL A 181 16.41 -16.45 1.12
N GLU A 182 15.35 -16.56 1.92
CA GLU A 182 13.99 -16.28 1.49
C GLU A 182 13.28 -15.34 2.46
N ILE A 183 12.45 -14.45 1.91
CA ILE A 183 11.53 -13.62 2.71
C ILE A 183 10.35 -14.48 3.12
N ALA A 184 9.99 -14.43 4.40
CA ALA A 184 8.89 -15.15 5.02
C ALA A 184 7.84 -14.19 5.63
N GLY A 185 7.03 -14.70 6.55
CA GLY A 185 6.03 -13.95 7.30
C GLY A 185 4.98 -13.22 6.44
N GLY A 186 4.46 -12.14 7.01
CA GLY A 186 3.41 -11.33 6.39
C GLY A 186 3.80 -10.72 5.05
N LEU A 187 5.09 -10.42 4.84
CA LEU A 187 5.60 -9.92 3.56
C LEU A 187 5.44 -10.96 2.45
N ARG A 188 5.81 -12.21 2.72
CA ARG A 188 5.67 -13.30 1.75
C ARG A 188 4.21 -13.59 1.42
N ARG A 189 3.33 -13.48 2.42
CA ARG A 189 1.87 -13.59 2.22
C ARG A 189 1.21 -12.32 1.67
N ARG A 190 1.98 -11.26 1.36
CA ARG A 190 1.50 -9.97 0.83
C ARG A 190 0.50 -9.21 1.72
N LEU A 191 0.58 -9.36 3.06
CA LEU A 191 -0.28 -8.59 3.97
C LEU A 191 -0.12 -7.09 3.73
N GLU A 192 -1.24 -6.37 3.70
CA GLU A 192 -1.31 -4.92 3.46
C GLU A 192 -0.54 -4.10 4.51
N VAL A 193 -0.48 -4.63 5.73
CA VAL A 193 0.25 -4.11 6.89
C VAL A 193 1.00 -5.27 7.53
N VAL A 194 2.27 -5.05 7.86
CA VAL A 194 3.18 -6.04 8.44
C VAL A 194 3.80 -5.50 9.72
N GLU A 195 4.15 -6.40 10.64
CA GLU A 195 4.82 -6.05 11.91
C GLU A 195 6.35 -5.94 11.73
N GLY A 196 6.89 -6.58 10.69
CA GLY A 196 8.32 -6.65 10.50
C GLY A 196 8.75 -7.46 9.28
N ILE A 197 10.05 -7.69 9.21
CA ILE A 197 10.74 -8.49 8.22
C ILE A 197 11.04 -9.85 8.85
N ALA A 198 10.70 -10.93 8.16
CA ALA A 198 11.11 -12.28 8.53
C ALA A 198 11.91 -12.88 7.37
N LEU A 199 13.12 -13.36 7.65
CA LEU A 199 14.02 -13.99 6.68
C LEU A 199 14.40 -15.39 7.18
N ILE A 200 14.43 -16.36 6.26
CA ILE A 200 14.94 -17.72 6.52
C ILE A 200 16.15 -17.96 5.64
N ALA A 201 17.23 -18.45 6.24
CA ALA A 201 18.47 -18.76 5.55
C ALA A 201 18.91 -20.20 5.81
N ALA A 202 19.31 -20.90 4.74
CA ALA A 202 19.95 -22.21 4.85
C ALA A 202 21.46 -22.04 5.05
N SER A 203 21.96 -22.19 6.28
CA SER A 203 23.36 -21.94 6.63
C SER A 203 23.87 -22.88 7.72
N ASP A 204 25.13 -23.31 7.58
CA ASP A 204 25.92 -24.02 8.58
C ASP A 204 26.81 -23.07 9.41
N ARG A 205 26.83 -21.77 9.05
CA ARG A 205 27.62 -20.70 9.68
C ARG A 205 26.72 -19.56 10.18
N PRO A 206 25.77 -19.83 11.10
CA PRO A 206 24.80 -18.84 11.55
C PRO A 206 25.46 -17.61 12.19
N ALA A 207 26.53 -17.80 12.96
CA ALA A 207 27.23 -16.70 13.63
C ALA A 207 27.80 -15.68 12.63
N ASP A 208 28.48 -16.15 11.57
CA ASP A 208 29.04 -15.28 10.53
C ASP A 208 27.92 -14.59 9.74
N LEU A 209 26.85 -15.34 9.41
CA LEU A 209 25.69 -14.80 8.72
C LEU A 209 25.00 -13.70 9.52
N PHE A 210 24.89 -13.84 10.85
CA PHE A 210 24.29 -12.82 11.71
C PHE A 210 25.14 -11.55 11.81
N GLN A 211 26.47 -11.64 11.68
CA GLN A 211 27.32 -10.46 11.59
C GLN A 211 27.07 -9.70 10.27
N GLU A 212 27.02 -10.41 9.14
CA GLU A 212 26.68 -9.78 7.86
C GLU A 212 25.25 -9.21 7.85
N PHE A 213 24.31 -9.87 8.52
CA PHE A 213 22.95 -9.35 8.71
C PHE A 213 22.93 -8.02 9.47
N ARG A 214 23.65 -7.92 10.59
CA ARG A 214 23.80 -6.65 11.35
C ARG A 214 24.42 -5.56 10.51
N LYS A 215 25.46 -5.90 9.75
CA LYS A 215 26.15 -4.95 8.86
C LYS A 215 25.23 -4.45 7.74
N ALA A 216 24.47 -5.34 7.11
CA ALA A 216 23.50 -4.98 6.07
C ALA A 216 22.31 -4.17 6.65
N ALA A 217 21.91 -4.46 7.89
CA ALA A 217 20.88 -3.73 8.62
C ALA A 217 21.28 -2.29 8.97
N GLY A 218 22.57 -2.00 9.10
CA GLY A 218 23.05 -0.65 9.43
C GLY A 218 22.87 -0.32 10.91
N ILE A 219 22.32 0.85 11.22
CA ILE A 219 22.03 1.24 12.61
C ILE A 219 20.82 0.44 13.10
N ALA A 220 21.10 -0.58 13.92
CA ALA A 220 20.06 -1.45 14.48
C ALA A 220 20.40 -1.85 15.92
N GLU A 221 19.37 -2.00 16.74
CA GLU A 221 19.48 -2.55 18.09
C GLU A 221 19.21 -4.06 18.06
N VAL A 222 20.03 -4.84 18.75
CA VAL A 222 19.80 -6.29 18.90
C VAL A 222 18.73 -6.49 19.97
N VAL A 223 17.55 -6.96 19.55
CA VAL A 223 16.42 -7.23 20.45
C VAL A 223 16.56 -8.59 21.13
N ALA A 224 16.95 -9.59 20.35
CA ALA A 224 17.16 -10.95 20.82
C ALA A 224 18.18 -11.64 19.90
N SER A 225 18.96 -12.57 20.46
CA SER A 225 19.91 -13.36 19.68
C SER A 225 20.11 -14.73 20.32
N ASP A 226 19.85 -15.77 19.54
CA ASP A 226 20.39 -17.11 19.73
C ASP A 226 21.45 -17.33 18.66
N ALA A 227 22.72 -17.38 19.07
CA ALA A 227 23.87 -17.50 18.17
C ALA A 227 23.82 -18.72 17.23
N ARG A 228 22.95 -19.71 17.48
CA ARG A 228 22.85 -20.93 16.68
C ARG A 228 21.66 -20.95 15.72
N ARG A 229 20.61 -20.15 15.94
CA ARG A 229 19.37 -20.28 15.17
C ARG A 229 18.71 -18.97 14.77
N ARG A 230 18.72 -17.93 15.61
CA ARG A 230 17.94 -16.72 15.33
C ARG A 230 18.63 -15.45 15.80
N ILE A 231 18.48 -14.40 15.01
CA ILE A 231 18.74 -13.03 15.47
C ILE A 231 17.55 -12.12 15.15
N SER A 232 17.23 -11.24 16.08
CA SER A 232 16.17 -10.24 15.97
C SER A 232 16.76 -8.84 16.15
N LEU A 233 16.53 -7.99 15.16
CA LEU A 233 16.98 -6.60 15.15
C LEU A 233 15.79 -5.64 15.19
N ASN A 234 15.96 -4.50 15.82
CA ASN A 234 15.09 -3.34 15.68
C ASN A 234 15.81 -2.32 14.78
N LEU A 235 15.23 -2.07 13.61
CA LEU A 235 15.78 -1.18 12.58
C LEU A 235 15.35 0.29 12.77
N GLY A 236 14.74 0.62 13.91
CA GLY A 236 14.18 1.94 14.20
C GLY A 236 12.67 2.00 13.96
N GLU A 237 12.01 2.96 14.61
CA GLU A 237 10.54 3.18 14.54
C GLU A 237 9.69 1.94 14.87
N GLY A 238 10.26 0.96 15.56
CA GLY A 238 9.61 -0.31 15.89
C GLY A 238 9.58 -1.31 14.74
N LEU A 239 10.33 -1.09 13.65
CA LEU A 239 10.47 -2.07 12.57
C LEU A 239 11.39 -3.22 13.03
N ARG A 240 10.78 -4.38 13.28
CA ARG A 240 11.52 -5.59 13.62
C ARG A 240 12.01 -6.31 12.37
N ALA A 241 13.22 -6.83 12.41
CA ALA A 241 13.77 -7.73 11.39
C ALA A 241 14.34 -8.99 12.03
N ASP A 242 13.73 -10.12 11.74
CA ASP A 242 14.12 -11.44 12.22
C ASP A 242 14.80 -12.23 11.11
N LEU A 243 15.91 -12.89 11.45
CA LEU A 243 16.60 -13.84 10.60
C LEU A 243 16.75 -15.16 11.35
N ASP A 244 16.16 -16.23 10.80
CA ASP A 244 16.42 -17.60 11.23
C ASP A 244 17.43 -18.26 10.27
N ALA A 245 18.44 -18.89 10.85
CA ALA A 245 19.42 -19.71 10.15
C ALA A 245 19.19 -21.18 10.51
N VAL A 246 18.93 -22.01 9.50
CA VAL A 246 18.59 -23.43 9.66
C VAL A 246 19.44 -24.30 8.73
N PRO A 247 19.62 -25.60 9.02
CA PRO A 247 20.21 -26.54 8.07
C PRO A 247 19.39 -26.63 6.77
N GLU A 248 20.03 -26.89 5.64
CA GLU A 248 19.34 -27.05 4.33
C GLU A 248 18.21 -28.10 4.37
N ALA A 249 18.37 -29.15 5.19
CA ALA A 249 17.36 -30.19 5.36
C ALA A 249 16.08 -29.71 6.05
N GLU A 250 16.15 -28.64 6.86
CA GLU A 250 15.00 -28.06 7.58
C GLU A 250 14.40 -26.86 6.83
N PHE A 251 15.13 -26.30 5.85
CA PHE A 251 14.81 -25.01 5.22
C PHE A 251 13.36 -24.91 4.73
N ALA A 252 12.86 -25.94 4.05
CA ALA A 252 11.51 -25.92 3.50
C ALA A 252 10.42 -25.89 4.59
N ALA A 253 10.62 -26.63 5.69
CA ALA A 253 9.68 -26.68 6.80
C ALA A 253 9.73 -25.39 7.63
N ALA A 254 10.94 -24.92 7.92
CA ALA A 254 11.17 -23.62 8.55
C ALA A 254 10.55 -22.47 7.74
N LEU A 255 10.64 -22.52 6.40
CA LEU A 255 10.02 -21.52 5.54
C LEU A 255 8.49 -21.56 5.60
N ILE A 256 7.85 -22.74 5.62
CA ILE A 256 6.39 -22.83 5.80
C ILE A 256 6.00 -22.25 7.16
N HIS A 257 6.69 -22.66 8.23
CA HIS A 257 6.41 -22.23 9.59
C HIS A 257 6.59 -20.70 9.76
N ALA A 258 7.68 -20.15 9.25
CA ALA A 258 7.93 -18.71 9.29
C ALA A 258 7.02 -17.94 8.32
N THR A 259 6.57 -18.55 7.22
CA THR A 259 5.57 -17.94 6.32
C THR A 259 4.23 -17.85 7.01
N GLY A 260 3.83 -18.83 7.81
CA GLY A 260 2.53 -18.88 8.48
C GLY A 260 1.36 -18.88 7.48
N SER A 261 0.19 -18.33 7.84
CA SER A 261 -0.19 -17.76 9.15
C SER A 261 -0.29 -18.82 10.27
N SER A 262 -0.48 -18.39 11.52
CA SER A 262 -0.78 -19.29 12.65
C SER A 262 -1.99 -20.18 12.38
N GLU A 263 -3.03 -19.62 11.77
CA GLU A 263 -4.27 -20.32 11.43
C GLU A 263 -4.03 -21.35 10.32
N HIS A 264 -3.22 -21.00 9.31
CA HIS A 264 -2.80 -21.95 8.28
C HIS A 264 -2.01 -23.12 8.86
N LEU A 265 -1.03 -22.84 9.71
CA LEU A 265 -0.19 -23.87 10.33
C LEU A 265 -1.03 -24.80 11.20
N ALA A 266 -1.91 -24.26 12.05
CA ALA A 266 -2.80 -25.06 12.87
C ALA A 266 -3.70 -25.97 12.02
N ALA A 267 -4.24 -25.46 10.90
CA ALA A 267 -5.06 -26.25 9.99
C ALA A 267 -4.24 -27.33 9.26
N LEU A 268 -3.02 -27.00 8.82
CA LEU A 268 -2.11 -27.91 8.12
C LEU A 268 -1.60 -29.03 9.05
N GLU A 269 -1.24 -28.71 10.29
CA GLU A 269 -0.85 -29.66 11.33
C GLU A 269 -2.01 -30.59 11.71
N ALA A 270 -3.21 -30.03 11.90
CA ALA A 270 -4.41 -30.84 12.15
C ALA A 270 -4.71 -31.79 10.98
N PHE A 271 -4.48 -31.36 9.75
CA PHE A 271 -4.59 -32.21 8.57
C PHE A 271 -3.53 -33.31 8.53
N ALA A 272 -2.26 -32.98 8.80
CA ALA A 272 -1.17 -33.95 8.87
C ALA A 272 -1.45 -35.02 9.93
N LYS A 273 -1.91 -34.62 11.12
CA LYS A 273 -2.23 -35.51 12.24
C LYS A 273 -3.30 -36.54 11.89
N LYS A 274 -4.33 -36.16 11.12
CA LYS A 274 -5.37 -37.10 10.63
C LYS A 274 -4.80 -38.19 9.72
N ARG A 275 -3.60 -38.01 9.18
CA ARG A 275 -2.87 -38.95 8.34
C ARG A 275 -1.71 -39.66 9.05
N ALA A 276 -1.66 -39.58 10.38
CA ALA A 276 -0.56 -40.10 11.20
C ALA A 276 0.82 -39.52 10.82
N LEU A 277 0.83 -38.27 10.32
CA LEU A 277 2.02 -37.47 10.08
C LEU A 277 2.08 -36.33 11.10
N GLN A 278 3.28 -35.84 11.38
CA GLN A 278 3.55 -34.62 12.14
C GLN A 278 4.33 -33.66 11.25
N LEU A 279 3.97 -32.38 11.29
CA LEU A 279 4.70 -31.29 10.62
C LEU A 279 5.11 -30.31 11.73
N ASP A 280 6.38 -29.93 11.74
CA ASP A 280 6.92 -28.86 12.57
C ASP A 280 7.94 -28.03 11.76
N GLU A 281 8.65 -27.10 12.43
CA GLU A 281 9.67 -26.26 11.79
C GLU A 281 10.92 -27.02 11.33
N HIS A 282 11.11 -28.28 11.72
CA HIS A 282 12.25 -29.11 11.34
C HIS A 282 11.90 -30.06 10.18
N GLY A 283 10.63 -30.41 9.98
CA GLY A 283 10.23 -31.27 8.87
C GLY A 283 8.90 -31.97 9.04
N VAL A 284 8.74 -33.03 8.26
CA VAL A 284 7.62 -33.96 8.37
C VAL A 284 8.12 -35.29 8.93
N SER A 285 7.45 -35.79 9.98
CA SER A 285 7.73 -37.08 10.60
C SER A 285 6.47 -37.96 10.67
N GLY A 286 6.65 -39.25 10.98
CA GLY A 286 5.58 -40.25 10.95
C GLY A 286 5.43 -40.96 9.59
N GLY A 287 4.80 -42.14 9.58
CA GLY A 287 4.48 -42.87 8.34
C GLY A 287 5.62 -43.66 7.67
N GLY A 288 6.76 -43.88 8.34
CA GLY A 288 7.86 -44.74 7.84
C GLY A 288 9.24 -44.09 7.91
N LYS A 289 10.14 -44.43 6.97
CA LYS A 289 11.51 -43.86 6.92
C LYS A 289 11.46 -42.33 6.71
N PRO A 290 12.35 -41.57 7.38
CA PRO A 290 12.49 -40.13 7.16
C PRO A 290 12.67 -39.80 5.68
N ARG A 291 11.98 -38.77 5.20
CA ARG A 291 12.10 -38.27 3.82
C ARG A 291 12.86 -36.95 3.86
N ALA A 292 13.93 -36.82 3.06
CA ALA A 292 14.60 -35.55 2.85
C ALA A 292 13.74 -34.69 1.91
N LEU A 293 12.90 -33.81 2.48
CA LEU A 293 12.04 -32.90 1.74
C LEU A 293 12.74 -31.53 1.68
N ARG A 294 13.15 -31.11 0.48
CA ARG A 294 13.98 -29.92 0.24
C ARG A 294 13.18 -28.70 -0.22
N THR A 295 11.94 -28.91 -0.65
CA THR A 295 11.05 -27.85 -1.12
C THR A 295 9.70 -27.89 -0.40
N GLU A 296 9.04 -26.74 -0.31
CA GLU A 296 7.68 -26.66 0.25
C GLU A 296 6.69 -27.52 -0.55
N ALA A 297 6.83 -27.56 -1.87
CA ALA A 297 6.00 -28.40 -2.74
C ALA A 297 6.15 -29.90 -2.42
N GLU A 298 7.35 -30.36 -2.09
CA GLU A 298 7.58 -31.72 -1.60
C GLU A 298 6.92 -31.97 -0.25
N ILE A 299 6.93 -30.99 0.66
CA ILE A 299 6.23 -31.06 1.95
C ILE A 299 4.72 -31.19 1.74
N TYR A 300 4.09 -30.28 0.98
CA TYR A 300 2.66 -30.37 0.70
C TYR A 300 2.31 -31.71 0.02
N ARG A 301 3.11 -32.16 -0.95
CA ARG A 301 2.92 -33.47 -1.61
C ARG A 301 3.04 -34.63 -0.64
N ALA A 302 3.97 -34.60 0.31
CA ALA A 302 4.12 -35.63 1.34
C ALA A 302 2.88 -35.70 2.26
N LEU A 303 2.24 -34.56 2.53
CA LEU A 303 0.96 -34.50 3.25
C LEU A 303 -0.22 -34.92 2.37
N GLY A 304 -0.04 -34.99 1.04
CA GLY A 304 -1.05 -35.31 0.05
C GLY A 304 -1.92 -34.12 -0.34
N LEU A 305 -1.32 -32.93 -0.36
CA LEU A 305 -1.91 -31.68 -0.84
C LEU A 305 -1.10 -31.15 -2.04
N PRO A 306 -1.73 -30.42 -2.98
CA PRO A 306 -0.99 -29.56 -3.90
C PRO A 306 -0.24 -28.45 -3.14
N PHE A 307 0.72 -27.81 -3.81
CA PHE A 307 1.37 -26.61 -3.25
C PHE A 307 0.32 -25.51 -3.05
N ILE A 308 0.37 -24.88 -1.88
CA ILE A 308 -0.51 -23.76 -1.54
C ILE A 308 0.31 -22.48 -1.56
N GLU A 309 -0.07 -21.56 -2.44
CA GLU A 309 0.58 -20.26 -2.58
C GLU A 309 0.60 -19.49 -1.25
N PRO A 310 1.72 -18.84 -0.87
CA PRO A 310 1.83 -18.10 0.39
C PRO A 310 0.69 -17.11 0.65
N GLU A 311 0.18 -16.45 -0.38
CA GLU A 311 -0.92 -15.49 -0.28
C GLU A 311 -2.24 -16.11 0.23
N LEU A 312 -2.44 -17.42 0.04
CA LEU A 312 -3.65 -18.14 0.48
C LEU A 312 -3.55 -18.67 1.91
N ARG A 313 -2.36 -18.66 2.52
CA ARG A 313 -2.07 -19.28 3.81
C ARG A 313 -2.56 -18.43 4.99
N GLU A 314 -3.88 -18.28 5.10
CA GLU A 314 -4.54 -17.45 6.12
C GLU A 314 -5.61 -18.22 6.92
N GLY A 315 -5.68 -19.55 6.81
CA GLY A 315 -6.65 -20.38 7.53
C GLY A 315 -8.10 -20.12 7.13
N ARG A 316 -8.34 -19.85 5.84
CA ARG A 316 -9.62 -19.40 5.27
C ARG A 316 -10.16 -20.35 4.21
N GLY A 317 -9.94 -21.65 4.38
CA GLY A 317 -10.48 -22.71 3.53
C GLY A 317 -9.51 -23.24 2.47
N GLU A 318 -8.26 -22.78 2.46
CA GLU A 318 -7.23 -23.17 1.49
C GLU A 318 -6.86 -24.65 1.62
N ILE A 319 -6.84 -25.20 2.83
CA ILE A 319 -6.56 -26.63 3.06
C ILE A 319 -7.70 -27.49 2.51
N GLU A 320 -8.95 -27.12 2.77
CA GLU A 320 -10.13 -27.82 2.28
C GLU A 320 -10.26 -27.73 0.76
N ALA A 321 -9.94 -26.57 0.17
CA ALA A 321 -9.88 -26.41 -1.29
C ALA A 321 -8.77 -27.26 -1.90
N ALA A 322 -7.58 -27.28 -1.30
CA ALA A 322 -6.46 -28.11 -1.73
C ALA A 322 -6.80 -29.60 -1.71
N GLN A 323 -7.48 -30.08 -0.66
CA GLN A 323 -7.95 -31.47 -0.58
C GLN A 323 -8.91 -31.87 -1.70
N ARG A 324 -9.78 -30.95 -2.11
CA ARG A 324 -10.77 -31.18 -3.18
C ARG A 324 -10.21 -30.90 -4.58
N GLY A 325 -8.94 -30.49 -4.71
CA GLY A 325 -8.38 -30.06 -5.98
C GLY A 325 -9.05 -28.80 -6.55
N ALA A 326 -9.51 -27.92 -5.68
CA ALA A 326 -10.30 -26.73 -6.01
C ALA A 326 -9.59 -25.41 -5.66
N LEU A 327 -8.26 -25.42 -5.56
CA LEU A 327 -7.49 -24.18 -5.44
C LEU A 327 -7.63 -23.37 -6.74
N PRO A 328 -7.81 -22.04 -6.64
CA PRO A 328 -7.93 -21.19 -7.82
C PRO A 328 -6.58 -20.98 -8.52
N ASP A 329 -6.62 -20.85 -9.85
CA ASP A 329 -5.52 -20.26 -10.61
C ASP A 329 -5.52 -18.75 -10.36
N LEU A 330 -4.60 -18.32 -9.50
CA LEU A 330 -4.54 -16.94 -9.03
C LEU A 330 -4.05 -16.00 -10.13
N VAL A 331 -4.61 -14.80 -10.14
CA VAL A 331 -4.17 -13.72 -11.02
C VAL A 331 -2.68 -13.37 -10.83
N GLU A 332 -2.02 -13.06 -11.95
CA GLU A 332 -0.63 -12.63 -12.03
C GLU A 332 -0.52 -11.23 -12.66
N GLU A 333 0.64 -10.59 -12.49
CA GLU A 333 0.88 -9.27 -13.11
C GLU A 333 0.81 -9.34 -14.64
N SER A 334 1.24 -10.46 -15.24
CA SER A 334 1.19 -10.71 -16.69
C SER A 334 -0.23 -10.85 -17.25
N ASP A 335 -1.22 -11.12 -16.41
CA ASP A 335 -2.62 -11.15 -16.84
C ASP A 335 -3.16 -9.76 -17.09
N LEU A 336 -2.58 -8.71 -16.48
CA LEU A 336 -3.06 -7.34 -16.64
C LEU A 336 -2.73 -6.80 -18.04
N ARG A 337 -3.75 -6.73 -18.90
CA ARG A 337 -3.64 -6.21 -20.27
C ARG A 337 -3.67 -4.69 -20.32
N GLY A 338 -4.14 -4.02 -19.27
CA GLY A 338 -4.10 -2.56 -19.21
C GLY A 338 -4.56 -1.97 -17.88
N LEU A 339 -4.43 -0.65 -17.78
CA LEU A 339 -4.66 0.08 -16.54
C LEU A 339 -5.99 0.84 -16.59
N ILE A 340 -6.73 0.77 -15.48
CA ILE A 340 -7.90 1.60 -15.21
C ILE A 340 -7.58 2.39 -13.96
N HIS A 341 -8.05 3.64 -13.84
CA HIS A 341 -7.78 4.52 -12.72
C HIS A 341 -6.38 5.17 -12.77
N VAL A 342 -6.22 6.14 -13.67
CA VAL A 342 -4.98 6.88 -13.91
C VAL A 342 -5.29 8.37 -14.03
N HIS A 343 -4.55 9.19 -13.29
CA HIS A 343 -4.73 10.65 -13.22
C HIS A 343 -3.62 11.36 -13.99
N THR A 344 -3.90 12.57 -14.46
CA THR A 344 -2.98 13.42 -15.21
C THR A 344 -2.90 14.81 -14.59
N THR A 345 -2.09 15.69 -15.18
CA THR A 345 -2.05 17.12 -14.81
C THR A 345 -3.35 17.88 -15.02
N GLU A 346 -4.41 17.26 -15.56
CA GLU A 346 -5.73 17.88 -15.64
C GLU A 346 -6.41 17.93 -14.26
N SER A 347 -6.26 16.93 -13.38
CA SER A 347 -6.64 17.09 -11.96
C SER A 347 -5.41 17.37 -11.10
N ASP A 348 -4.93 16.35 -10.41
CA ASP A 348 -3.92 16.36 -9.37
C ASP A 348 -2.77 15.37 -9.65
N GLY A 349 -2.76 14.79 -10.85
CA GLY A 349 -1.62 14.07 -11.39
C GLY A 349 -0.43 15.00 -11.66
N ARG A 350 0.76 14.42 -11.67
CA ARG A 350 2.05 15.11 -11.82
C ARG A 350 2.69 14.90 -13.18
N ALA A 351 2.03 14.16 -14.07
CA ALA A 351 2.49 13.86 -15.40
C ALA A 351 1.38 14.13 -16.41
N THR A 352 1.78 14.62 -17.58
CA THR A 352 0.87 14.93 -18.68
C THR A 352 0.23 13.67 -19.24
N LEU A 353 -0.85 13.85 -20.01
CA LEU A 353 -1.53 12.77 -20.74
C LEU A 353 -0.55 11.91 -21.56
N ASP A 354 0.34 12.54 -22.33
CA ASP A 354 1.26 11.83 -23.22
C ASP A 354 2.35 11.08 -22.45
N GLU A 355 2.83 11.64 -21.35
CA GLU A 355 3.80 10.98 -20.46
C GLU A 355 3.20 9.74 -19.80
N MET A 356 1.98 9.85 -19.25
CA MET A 356 1.30 8.73 -18.60
C MET A 356 0.96 7.61 -19.60
N VAL A 357 0.41 7.96 -20.76
CA VAL A 357 0.10 6.98 -21.82
C VAL A 357 1.37 6.35 -22.40
N GLY A 358 2.40 7.15 -22.64
CA GLY A 358 3.69 6.67 -23.13
C GLY A 358 4.34 5.69 -22.16
N ALA A 359 4.33 5.99 -20.87
CA ALA A 359 4.85 5.10 -19.83
C ALA A 359 4.04 3.81 -19.70
N ALA A 360 2.71 3.88 -19.71
CA ALA A 360 1.86 2.69 -19.67
C ALA A 360 2.10 1.78 -20.89
N ARG A 361 2.24 2.36 -22.09
CA ARG A 361 2.60 1.61 -23.29
C ARG A 361 3.99 0.98 -23.18
N ALA A 362 4.98 1.74 -22.68
CA ALA A 362 6.35 1.24 -22.50
C ALA A 362 6.42 0.09 -21.48
N ALA A 363 5.52 0.08 -20.49
CA ALA A 363 5.36 -1.01 -19.54
C ALA A 363 4.65 -2.26 -20.13
N GLY A 364 4.29 -2.25 -21.42
CA GLY A 364 3.74 -3.42 -22.12
C GLY A 364 2.20 -3.53 -22.09
N TYR A 365 1.50 -2.55 -21.50
CA TYR A 365 0.04 -2.53 -21.50
C TYR A 365 -0.53 -2.24 -22.90
N GLU A 366 -1.73 -2.75 -23.17
CA GLU A 366 -2.51 -2.48 -24.38
C GLU A 366 -3.35 -1.21 -24.28
N TYR A 367 -3.69 -0.80 -23.06
CA TYR A 367 -4.58 0.32 -22.82
C TYR A 367 -4.36 1.02 -21.48
N ALA A 368 -4.81 2.27 -21.41
CA ALA A 368 -4.97 3.02 -20.17
C ALA A 368 -6.30 3.78 -20.19
N ALA A 369 -7.00 3.81 -19.07
CA ALA A 369 -8.11 4.72 -18.85
C ALA A 369 -7.67 5.93 -18.03
N ILE A 370 -7.83 7.11 -18.63
CA ILE A 370 -7.57 8.39 -17.98
C ILE A 370 -8.83 8.79 -17.23
N THR A 371 -8.75 8.96 -15.92
CA THR A 371 -9.88 9.09 -15.01
C THR A 371 -9.68 10.23 -14.03
N ASP A 372 -9.29 11.41 -14.52
CA ASP A 372 -9.17 12.60 -13.67
C ASP A 372 -10.49 12.89 -12.93
N HIS A 373 -10.35 13.55 -11.79
CA HIS A 373 -11.44 13.80 -10.85
C HIS A 373 -12.57 14.69 -11.41
N SER A 374 -13.81 14.42 -10.98
CA SER A 374 -14.99 15.22 -11.30
C SER A 374 -15.05 16.57 -10.58
N GLN A 375 -15.98 17.43 -11.00
CA GLN A 375 -16.10 18.83 -10.57
C GLN A 375 -16.20 19.06 -9.05
N GLY A 376 -16.80 18.13 -8.31
CA GLY A 376 -17.03 18.16 -6.88
C GLY A 376 -15.75 17.95 -6.06
N ALA A 377 -14.73 17.35 -6.66
CA ALA A 377 -13.40 17.18 -6.07
C ALA A 377 -12.55 18.45 -6.20
N GLY A 378 -13.08 19.59 -5.72
CA GLY A 378 -12.38 20.88 -5.78
C GLY A 378 -11.01 20.90 -5.09
N TYR A 379 -10.78 19.98 -4.13
CA TYR A 379 -9.48 19.82 -3.46
C TYR A 379 -8.40 19.21 -4.37
N ALA A 380 -8.79 18.55 -5.46
CA ALA A 380 -7.91 17.89 -6.41
C ALA A 380 -7.96 18.54 -7.80
N GLY A 381 -8.48 19.76 -7.91
CA GLY A 381 -8.58 20.45 -9.20
C GLY A 381 -9.56 19.79 -10.17
N GLY A 382 -10.64 19.20 -9.64
CA GLY A 382 -11.68 18.52 -10.40
C GLY A 382 -12.17 19.26 -11.66
N LEU A 383 -12.52 18.49 -12.69
CA LEU A 383 -12.81 19.05 -14.01
C LEU A 383 -14.28 19.51 -14.10
N SER A 384 -14.50 20.76 -14.52
CA SER A 384 -15.84 21.19 -14.97
C SER A 384 -16.22 20.51 -16.29
N PRO A 385 -17.50 20.50 -16.70
CA PRO A 385 -17.92 19.93 -17.98
C PRO A 385 -17.12 20.47 -19.18
N ASP A 386 -16.82 21.77 -19.22
CA ASP A 386 -16.01 22.36 -20.29
C ASP A 386 -14.56 21.85 -20.30
N ARG A 387 -13.98 21.57 -19.12
CA ARG A 387 -12.64 20.99 -19.01
C ARG A 387 -12.62 19.54 -19.49
N VAL A 388 -13.64 18.76 -19.14
CA VAL A 388 -13.82 17.39 -19.65
C VAL A 388 -13.90 17.38 -21.18
N LEU A 389 -14.64 18.31 -21.79
CA LEU A 389 -14.72 18.40 -23.26
C LEU A 389 -13.35 18.71 -23.89
N ARG A 390 -12.55 19.58 -23.26
CA ARG A 390 -11.17 19.83 -23.71
C ARG A 390 -10.27 18.61 -23.55
N GLN A 391 -10.37 17.89 -22.44
CA GLN A 391 -9.63 16.65 -22.21
C GLN A 391 -10.00 15.57 -23.23
N ARG A 392 -11.29 15.43 -23.56
CA ARG A 392 -11.75 14.51 -24.61
C ARG A 392 -11.06 14.78 -25.94
N GLU A 393 -10.99 16.05 -26.34
CA GLU A 393 -10.29 16.44 -27.57
C GLU A 393 -8.78 16.19 -27.48
N ALA A 394 -8.17 16.39 -26.30
CA ALA A 394 -6.77 16.04 -26.07
C ALA A 394 -6.52 14.52 -26.21
N ILE A 395 -7.40 13.68 -25.65
CA ILE A 395 -7.35 12.21 -25.79
C ILE A 395 -7.57 11.79 -27.24
N ARG A 396 -8.50 12.43 -27.97
CA ARG A 396 -8.70 12.18 -29.40
C ARG A 396 -7.41 12.42 -30.20
N ARG A 397 -6.69 13.50 -29.90
CA ARG A 397 -5.37 13.77 -30.50
C ARG A 397 -4.30 12.78 -30.05
N ALA A 398 -4.28 12.42 -28.77
CA ALA A 398 -3.33 11.46 -28.22
C ALA A 398 -3.46 10.07 -28.85
N ARG A 399 -4.68 9.60 -29.15
CA ARG A 399 -4.92 8.33 -29.84
C ARG A 399 -4.20 8.23 -31.19
N SER A 400 -4.01 9.35 -31.89
CA SER A 400 -3.23 9.38 -33.14
C SER A 400 -1.72 9.32 -32.91
N ARG A 401 -1.23 9.82 -31.76
CA ARG A 401 0.20 9.77 -31.37
C ARG A 401 0.62 8.40 -30.84
N PHE A 402 -0.32 7.62 -30.32
CA PHE A 402 -0.09 6.29 -29.75
C PHE A 402 -0.86 5.20 -30.52
N PRO A 403 -0.53 4.94 -31.81
CA PRO A 403 -1.19 3.90 -32.58
C PRO A 403 -0.98 2.52 -31.94
N GLY A 404 -2.02 1.69 -31.96
CA GLY A 404 -2.01 0.35 -31.35
C GLY A 404 -2.21 0.32 -29.84
N PHE A 405 -2.20 1.47 -29.16
CA PHE A 405 -2.52 1.58 -27.73
C PHE A 405 -3.88 2.25 -27.54
N ARG A 406 -4.77 1.63 -26.78
CA ARG A 406 -6.12 2.15 -26.56
C ARG A 406 -6.15 3.10 -25.37
N ILE A 407 -6.47 4.36 -25.62
CA ILE A 407 -6.69 5.35 -24.55
C ILE A 407 -8.20 5.47 -24.33
N PHE A 408 -8.69 5.11 -23.15
CA PHE A 408 -10.08 5.33 -22.75
C PHE A 408 -10.23 6.69 -22.07
N HIS A 409 -11.24 7.46 -22.47
CA HIS A 409 -11.59 8.71 -21.80
C HIS A 409 -12.59 8.42 -20.68
N GLY A 410 -12.14 8.48 -19.44
CA GLY A 410 -12.98 8.25 -18.26
C GLY A 410 -12.97 9.42 -17.29
N THR A 411 -13.52 9.17 -16.10
CA THR A 411 -13.48 10.07 -14.96
C THR A 411 -13.54 9.27 -13.67
N GLU A 412 -12.90 9.77 -12.62
CA GLU A 412 -13.23 9.41 -11.25
C GLU A 412 -14.27 10.40 -10.71
N ALA A 413 -15.52 9.97 -10.64
CA ALA A 413 -16.63 10.79 -10.20
C ALA A 413 -16.96 10.59 -8.73
N ASP A 414 -17.19 11.69 -8.01
CA ASP A 414 -17.65 11.65 -6.63
C ASP A 414 -19.04 11.01 -6.52
N ILE A 415 -19.18 10.06 -5.59
CA ILE A 415 -20.48 9.60 -5.12
C ILE A 415 -20.98 10.62 -4.09
N LEU A 416 -22.08 11.31 -4.38
CA LEU A 416 -22.67 12.29 -3.46
C LEU A 416 -23.34 11.60 -2.27
N ALA A 417 -23.73 12.39 -1.26
CA ALA A 417 -24.26 11.84 0.01
C ALA A 417 -25.52 10.99 -0.18
N ASP A 418 -26.33 11.28 -1.20
CA ASP A 418 -27.55 10.54 -1.53
C ASP A 418 -27.31 9.34 -2.47
N GLY A 419 -26.06 9.12 -2.91
CA GLY A 419 -25.67 8.06 -3.84
C GLY A 419 -25.77 8.43 -5.32
N SER A 420 -26.15 9.66 -5.66
CA SER A 420 -26.02 10.17 -7.03
C SER A 420 -24.54 10.41 -7.38
N ILE A 421 -24.24 10.49 -8.68
CA ILE A 421 -22.88 10.68 -9.20
C ILE A 421 -22.69 12.14 -9.59
N ASP A 422 -21.48 12.67 -9.37
CA ASP A 422 -21.13 14.08 -9.61
C ASP A 422 -20.93 14.45 -11.09
N TYR A 423 -21.94 14.13 -11.90
CA TYR A 423 -22.29 14.69 -13.22
C TYR A 423 -23.72 14.24 -13.57
N GLY A 424 -24.41 14.96 -14.45
CA GLY A 424 -25.71 14.50 -14.96
C GLY A 424 -25.58 13.21 -15.78
N ASP A 425 -26.62 12.36 -15.77
CA ASP A 425 -26.60 11.05 -16.44
C ASP A 425 -26.23 11.13 -17.94
N GLU A 426 -26.81 12.09 -18.67
CA GLU A 426 -26.48 12.32 -20.09
C GLU A 426 -25.00 12.66 -20.30
N PHE A 427 -24.40 13.38 -19.36
CA PHE A 427 -22.98 13.71 -19.42
C PHE A 427 -22.11 12.50 -19.09
N LEU A 428 -22.50 11.70 -18.08
CA LEU A 428 -21.81 10.45 -17.73
C LEU A 428 -21.76 9.45 -18.88
N GLU A 429 -22.81 9.39 -19.71
CA GLU A 429 -22.86 8.51 -20.88
C GLU A 429 -21.75 8.79 -21.91
N THR A 430 -21.20 10.00 -21.89
CA THR A 430 -20.17 10.42 -22.85
C THR A 430 -18.75 9.93 -22.51
N PHE A 431 -18.50 9.44 -21.29
CA PHE A 431 -17.23 8.83 -20.89
C PHE A 431 -17.16 7.36 -21.32
N ASP A 432 -16.01 6.87 -21.78
CA ASP A 432 -15.82 5.44 -22.04
C ASP A 432 -15.96 4.59 -20.77
N VAL A 433 -15.47 5.10 -19.63
CA VAL A 433 -15.47 4.43 -18.32
C VAL A 433 -15.71 5.43 -17.20
N VAL A 434 -16.51 5.07 -16.20
CA VAL A 434 -16.75 5.88 -15.00
C VAL A 434 -16.33 5.06 -13.79
N VAL A 435 -15.32 5.56 -13.07
CA VAL A 435 -14.96 5.10 -11.73
C VAL A 435 -15.71 5.99 -10.75
N ALA A 436 -16.49 5.43 -9.84
CA ALA A 436 -17.24 6.21 -8.84
C ALA A 436 -16.68 5.94 -7.45
N SER A 437 -16.40 6.98 -6.68
CA SER A 437 -15.68 6.87 -5.40
C SER A 437 -16.27 7.74 -4.28
N VAL A 438 -16.08 7.33 -3.02
CA VAL A 438 -16.46 8.14 -1.85
C VAL A 438 -15.28 9.00 -1.40
N HIS A 439 -15.42 10.33 -1.54
CA HIS A 439 -14.41 11.29 -1.08
C HIS A 439 -14.87 12.18 0.08
N SER A 440 -16.12 12.06 0.49
CA SER A 440 -16.73 12.88 1.53
C SER A 440 -17.74 12.10 2.35
N ARG A 441 -18.09 12.67 3.51
CA ARG A 441 -19.10 12.09 4.43
C ARG A 441 -18.76 10.66 4.87
N PHE A 442 -17.50 10.40 5.20
CA PHE A 442 -17.02 9.09 5.66
C PHE A 442 -17.69 8.57 6.95
N GLY A 443 -18.33 9.46 7.73
CA GLY A 443 -18.98 9.13 9.00
C GLY A 443 -20.50 9.06 8.93
N LEU A 444 -21.09 8.76 7.76
CA LEU A 444 -22.52 8.45 7.68
C LEU A 444 -22.84 7.16 8.44
N PRO A 445 -24.07 7.00 8.98
CA PRO A 445 -24.51 5.74 9.56
C PRO A 445 -24.39 4.57 8.56
N ARG A 446 -24.11 3.37 9.07
CA ARG A 446 -23.90 2.15 8.27
C ARG A 446 -24.95 1.95 7.18
N ASP A 447 -26.23 2.05 7.53
CA ASP A 447 -27.33 1.82 6.59
C ASP A 447 -27.41 2.88 5.49
N GLU A 448 -27.13 4.15 5.84
CA GLU A 448 -27.10 5.25 4.86
C GLU A 448 -25.92 5.10 3.91
N GLN A 449 -24.74 4.76 4.44
CA GLN A 449 -23.55 4.55 3.62
C GLN A 449 -23.72 3.32 2.71
N THR A 450 -24.36 2.26 3.19
CA THR A 450 -24.71 1.08 2.39
C THR A 450 -25.65 1.46 1.24
N ARG A 451 -26.75 2.19 1.52
CA ARG A 451 -27.69 2.65 0.48
C ARG A 451 -27.01 3.57 -0.55
N ARG A 452 -26.13 4.47 -0.09
CA ARG A 452 -25.34 5.37 -0.95
C ARG A 452 -24.48 4.58 -1.95
N LEU A 453 -23.76 3.56 -1.47
CA LEU A 453 -22.93 2.72 -2.33
C LEU A 453 -23.76 1.85 -3.27
N ILE A 454 -24.85 1.25 -2.78
CA ILE A 454 -25.76 0.42 -3.61
C ILE A 454 -26.33 1.26 -4.77
N ARG A 455 -26.83 2.47 -4.50
CA ARG A 455 -27.35 3.36 -5.54
C ARG A 455 -26.29 3.70 -6.59
N ALA A 456 -25.04 3.90 -6.18
CA ALA A 456 -23.94 4.16 -7.10
C ALA A 456 -23.62 2.93 -7.99
N VAL A 457 -23.53 1.73 -7.41
CA VAL A 457 -23.23 0.52 -8.21
C VAL A 457 -24.38 0.08 -9.11
N GLU A 458 -25.62 0.41 -8.77
CA GLU A 458 -26.80 0.12 -9.59
C GLU A 458 -26.96 1.12 -10.75
N ASN A 459 -26.30 2.28 -10.71
CA ASN A 459 -26.30 3.22 -11.83
C ASN A 459 -25.62 2.59 -13.07
N PRO A 460 -26.31 2.47 -14.22
CA PRO A 460 -25.75 1.79 -15.40
C PRO A 460 -24.58 2.54 -16.06
N ARG A 461 -24.35 3.81 -15.71
CA ARG A 461 -23.21 4.58 -16.20
C ARG A 461 -21.95 4.33 -15.37
N VAL A 462 -22.07 3.84 -14.14
CA VAL A 462 -20.93 3.49 -13.28
C VAL A 462 -20.36 2.13 -13.70
N SER A 463 -19.09 2.16 -14.11
CA SER A 463 -18.37 0.97 -14.57
C SER A 463 -17.63 0.28 -13.42
N VAL A 464 -17.02 1.06 -12.54
CA VAL A 464 -16.21 0.57 -11.42
C VAL A 464 -16.55 1.37 -10.16
N LEU A 465 -16.74 0.69 -9.03
CA LEU A 465 -16.70 1.31 -7.70
C LEU A 465 -15.24 1.44 -7.26
N GLY A 466 -14.69 2.66 -7.28
CA GLY A 466 -13.31 2.97 -6.89
C GLY A 466 -13.11 2.94 -5.38
N HIS A 467 -11.90 2.55 -4.94
CA HIS A 467 -11.46 2.37 -3.54
C HIS A 467 -12.63 2.39 -2.52
N PRO A 468 -13.43 1.30 -2.50
CA PRO A 468 -14.83 1.36 -2.04
C PRO A 468 -15.02 1.84 -0.61
N THR A 469 -14.04 1.57 0.26
CA THR A 469 -14.14 1.91 1.68
C THR A 469 -13.53 3.28 1.99
N GLY A 470 -12.75 3.85 1.06
CA GLY A 470 -11.99 5.07 1.25
C GLY A 470 -10.96 4.96 2.37
N ARG A 471 -10.52 3.75 2.75
CA ARG A 471 -9.52 3.59 3.82
C ARG A 471 -8.17 4.15 3.42
N LEU A 472 -7.39 4.56 4.42
CA LEU A 472 -5.97 4.82 4.30
C LEU A 472 -5.25 4.03 5.39
N LEU A 473 -4.42 3.07 5.00
CA LEU A 473 -3.68 2.20 5.93
C LEU A 473 -2.91 3.03 6.95
N LEU A 474 -3.04 2.65 8.22
CA LEU A 474 -2.43 3.31 9.38
C LEU A 474 -2.81 4.79 9.58
N THR A 475 -3.79 5.31 8.83
CA THR A 475 -4.14 6.75 8.82
C THR A 475 -5.63 7.01 8.97
N ARG A 476 -6.48 6.29 8.23
CA ARG A 476 -7.94 6.45 8.23
C ARG A 476 -8.60 5.09 8.09
N LYS A 477 -9.41 4.69 9.08
CA LYS A 477 -10.30 3.53 8.95
C LYS A 477 -11.28 3.74 7.79
N GLY A 478 -11.60 2.67 7.06
CA GLY A 478 -12.64 2.71 6.03
C GLY A 478 -14.01 3.07 6.60
N ILE A 479 -14.92 3.50 5.73
CA ILE A 479 -16.32 3.74 6.05
C ILE A 479 -16.98 2.49 6.67
N ASP A 480 -17.98 2.70 7.51
CA ASP A 480 -18.85 1.62 7.97
C ASP A 480 -20.00 1.42 6.97
N ALA A 481 -20.00 0.28 6.28
CA ALA A 481 -21.03 -0.12 5.33
C ALA A 481 -21.14 -1.64 5.28
N ASP A 482 -22.31 -2.14 4.85
CA ASP A 482 -22.48 -3.54 4.52
C ASP A 482 -21.91 -3.84 3.12
N MET A 483 -20.63 -4.19 3.09
CA MET A 483 -19.93 -4.50 1.84
C MET A 483 -20.43 -5.79 1.18
N GLU A 484 -21.04 -6.72 1.92
CA GLU A 484 -21.64 -7.92 1.33
C GLU A 484 -22.89 -7.55 0.51
N ALA A 485 -23.73 -6.65 1.03
CA ALA A 485 -24.87 -6.11 0.30
C ALA A 485 -24.43 -5.31 -0.95
N VAL A 486 -23.36 -4.52 -0.84
CA VAL A 486 -22.77 -3.79 -1.97
C VAL A 486 -22.22 -4.74 -3.03
N MET A 487 -21.48 -5.78 -2.64
CA MET A 487 -20.98 -6.81 -3.58
C MET A 487 -22.12 -7.53 -4.29
N ALA A 488 -23.19 -7.87 -3.57
CA ALA A 488 -24.37 -8.49 -4.18
C ALA A 488 -25.05 -7.56 -5.19
N ALA A 489 -25.14 -6.26 -4.91
CA ALA A 489 -25.66 -5.28 -5.85
C ALA A 489 -24.75 -5.12 -7.09
N ALA A 490 -23.44 -5.04 -6.88
CA ALA A 490 -22.45 -4.98 -7.96
C ALA A 490 -22.50 -6.20 -8.88
N ALA A 491 -22.64 -7.41 -8.32
CA ALA A 491 -22.79 -8.64 -9.09
C ALA A 491 -24.06 -8.62 -9.97
N ARG A 492 -25.19 -8.14 -9.43
CA ARG A 492 -26.45 -8.03 -10.19
C ARG A 492 -26.39 -6.96 -11.28
N SER A 493 -25.80 -5.81 -10.98
CA SER A 493 -25.73 -4.70 -11.93
C SER A 493 -24.62 -4.86 -12.97
N GLY A 494 -23.66 -5.74 -12.72
CA GLY A 494 -22.44 -5.87 -13.53
C GLY A 494 -21.43 -4.75 -13.29
N CYS A 495 -21.56 -3.97 -12.21
CA CYS A 495 -20.53 -3.00 -11.81
C CYS A 495 -19.31 -3.75 -11.26
N ALA A 496 -18.12 -3.39 -11.74
CA ALA A 496 -16.89 -3.94 -11.18
C ALA A 496 -16.52 -3.25 -9.86
N ILE A 497 -15.74 -3.92 -9.01
CA ILE A 497 -15.25 -3.35 -7.75
C ILE A 497 -13.73 -3.20 -7.82
N GLU A 498 -13.21 -2.05 -7.42
CA GLU A 498 -11.78 -1.81 -7.44
C GLU A 498 -11.05 -2.53 -6.29
N ILE A 499 -9.92 -3.15 -6.62
CA ILE A 499 -8.80 -3.43 -5.71
C ILE A 499 -7.71 -2.42 -6.04
N ASN A 500 -7.66 -1.36 -5.26
CA ASN A 500 -6.83 -0.19 -5.51
C ASN A 500 -5.40 -0.48 -5.04
N GLY A 501 -4.45 -0.41 -5.95
CA GLY A 501 -3.04 -0.72 -5.73
C GLY A 501 -2.26 0.37 -5.02
N SER A 502 -2.86 1.54 -4.74
CA SER A 502 -2.18 2.60 -4.01
C SER A 502 -1.64 2.04 -2.68
N PRO A 503 -0.34 2.20 -2.39
CA PRO A 503 0.25 1.64 -1.18
C PRO A 503 -0.28 2.25 0.13
N HIS A 504 -1.01 3.35 0.03
CA HIS A 504 -1.70 3.97 1.14
C HIS A 504 -3.12 3.40 1.35
N ARG A 505 -3.70 2.72 0.35
CA ARG A 505 -5.10 2.26 0.37
C ARG A 505 -5.21 0.74 0.50
N LEU A 506 -4.69 0.03 -0.52
CA LEU A 506 -4.92 -1.40 -0.74
C LEU A 506 -6.40 -1.76 -0.51
N ASP A 507 -7.29 -1.12 -1.25
CA ASP A 507 -8.74 -1.10 -1.02
C ASP A 507 -9.49 -1.49 -2.29
N LEU A 508 -10.20 -2.60 -2.40
CA LEU A 508 -10.85 -3.39 -1.34
C LEU A 508 -9.93 -4.23 -0.43
N ASP A 509 -10.38 -4.45 0.81
CA ASP A 509 -9.80 -5.45 1.72
C ASP A 509 -9.92 -6.86 1.13
N TRP A 510 -8.80 -7.59 1.01
CA TRP A 510 -8.76 -8.94 0.44
C TRP A 510 -9.71 -9.92 1.15
N ARG A 511 -10.04 -9.67 2.42
CA ARG A 511 -10.97 -10.52 3.20
C ARG A 511 -12.40 -10.51 2.63
N LEU A 512 -12.75 -9.50 1.83
CA LEU A 512 -14.04 -9.38 1.15
C LEU A 512 -14.00 -9.96 -0.28
N CYS A 513 -12.82 -10.00 -0.91
CA CYS A 513 -12.67 -10.37 -2.31
C CYS A 513 -13.21 -11.77 -2.61
N LYS A 514 -12.94 -12.78 -1.77
CA LYS A 514 -13.42 -14.15 -2.01
C LYS A 514 -14.95 -14.23 -2.12
N SER A 515 -15.67 -13.52 -1.24
CA SER A 515 -17.15 -13.46 -1.33
C SER A 515 -17.60 -12.81 -2.65
N GLY A 516 -16.91 -11.76 -3.10
CA GLY A 516 -17.18 -11.15 -4.40
C GLY A 516 -16.91 -12.12 -5.57
N VAL A 517 -15.81 -12.88 -5.53
CA VAL A 517 -15.52 -13.93 -6.52
C VAL A 517 -16.64 -14.98 -6.54
N ASP A 518 -17.05 -15.49 -5.39
CA ASP A 518 -18.11 -16.49 -5.26
C ASP A 518 -19.46 -15.99 -5.81
N ARG A 519 -19.67 -14.65 -5.84
CA ARG A 519 -20.87 -13.97 -6.38
C ARG A 519 -20.74 -13.58 -7.86
N GLY A 520 -19.58 -13.78 -8.48
CA GLY A 520 -19.33 -13.39 -9.88
C GLY A 520 -19.03 -11.90 -10.10
N VAL A 521 -18.59 -11.18 -9.05
CA VAL A 521 -18.12 -9.80 -9.19
C VAL A 521 -16.82 -9.77 -9.99
N LEU A 522 -16.72 -8.83 -10.94
CA LEU A 522 -15.44 -8.51 -11.60
C LEU A 522 -14.66 -7.49 -10.76
N PHE A 523 -13.36 -7.73 -10.61
CA PHE A 523 -12.46 -6.82 -9.90
C PHE A 523 -11.62 -5.98 -10.87
N SER A 524 -11.51 -4.69 -10.61
CA SER A 524 -10.62 -3.77 -11.32
C SER A 524 -9.35 -3.54 -10.50
N MET A 525 -8.18 -3.84 -11.03
CA MET A 525 -6.89 -3.60 -10.38
C MET A 525 -6.35 -2.25 -10.83
N GLY A 526 -6.79 -1.18 -10.16
CA GLY A 526 -6.40 0.19 -10.49
C GLY A 526 -5.20 0.66 -9.68
N PRO A 527 -4.15 1.25 -10.31
CA PRO A 527 -2.99 1.74 -9.57
C PRO A 527 -3.25 3.07 -8.84
N ASP A 528 -4.34 3.79 -9.18
CA ASP A 528 -4.64 5.15 -8.69
C ASP A 528 -3.44 6.08 -8.89
N ALA A 529 -2.87 5.99 -10.09
CA ALA A 529 -1.57 6.58 -10.38
C ALA A 529 -1.70 8.07 -10.65
N HIS A 530 -0.98 8.88 -9.87
CA HIS A 530 -0.85 10.33 -10.03
C HIS A 530 0.53 10.70 -10.60
N SER A 531 1.33 9.71 -10.98
CA SER A 531 2.64 9.87 -11.63
C SER A 531 3.07 8.58 -12.31
N ILE A 532 4.03 8.67 -13.22
CA ILE A 532 4.57 7.52 -13.97
C ILE A 532 5.03 6.39 -13.05
N LYS A 533 5.73 6.72 -11.95
CA LYS A 533 6.24 5.71 -11.00
C LYS A 533 5.12 4.92 -10.32
N GLU A 534 3.97 5.55 -10.13
CA GLU A 534 2.81 4.93 -9.47
C GLU A 534 2.03 3.99 -10.40
N LEU A 535 2.32 3.94 -11.71
CA LEU A 535 1.74 2.92 -12.60
C LEU A 535 2.07 1.49 -12.12
N GLY A 536 3.25 1.30 -11.52
CA GLY A 536 3.67 0.03 -10.93
C GLY A 536 2.87 -0.39 -9.69
N ASN A 537 2.02 0.49 -9.15
CA ASN A 537 1.17 0.15 -7.99
C ASN A 537 0.16 -0.97 -8.29
N ALA A 538 -0.14 -1.23 -9.57
CA ALA A 538 -0.99 -2.36 -9.98
C ALA A 538 -0.48 -3.70 -9.44
N ALA A 539 0.85 -3.87 -9.28
CA ALA A 539 1.43 -5.07 -8.67
C ALA A 539 0.99 -5.28 -7.22
N TYR A 540 0.79 -4.19 -6.45
CA TYR A 540 0.25 -4.32 -5.09
C TYR A 540 -1.22 -4.74 -5.10
N ALA A 541 -2.02 -4.26 -6.06
CA ALA A 541 -3.39 -4.73 -6.24
C ALA A 541 -3.44 -6.23 -6.56
N VAL A 542 -2.56 -6.72 -7.44
CA VAL A 542 -2.43 -8.16 -7.75
C VAL A 542 -2.12 -8.96 -6.49
N GLY A 543 -1.15 -8.52 -5.67
CA GLY A 543 -0.84 -9.19 -4.40
C GLY A 543 -2.06 -9.33 -3.47
N ILE A 544 -2.85 -8.26 -3.33
CA ILE A 544 -4.09 -8.26 -2.53
C ILE A 544 -5.17 -9.14 -3.18
N ALA A 545 -5.29 -9.12 -4.49
CA ALA A 545 -6.24 -9.94 -5.24
C ALA A 545 -5.93 -11.43 -5.11
N ARG A 546 -4.65 -11.82 -5.16
CA ARG A 546 -4.18 -13.20 -4.93
C ARG A 546 -4.61 -13.71 -3.54
N LYS A 547 -4.39 -12.92 -2.49
CA LYS A 547 -4.91 -13.24 -1.13
C LYS A 547 -6.43 -13.38 -1.10
N GLY A 548 -7.11 -12.60 -1.94
CA GLY A 548 -8.55 -12.60 -2.12
C GLY A 548 -9.10 -13.71 -3.02
N TRP A 549 -8.28 -14.68 -3.43
CA TRP A 549 -8.66 -15.79 -4.32
C TRP A 549 -9.11 -15.34 -5.72
N VAL A 550 -8.71 -14.14 -6.14
CA VAL A 550 -9.10 -13.58 -7.44
C VAL A 550 -8.32 -14.26 -8.56
N THR A 551 -9.04 -14.69 -9.58
CA THR A 551 -8.50 -15.33 -10.79
C THR A 551 -8.44 -14.33 -11.96
N PRO A 552 -7.72 -14.65 -13.05
CA PRO A 552 -7.76 -13.84 -14.27
C PRO A 552 -9.18 -13.66 -14.82
N ALA A 553 -10.02 -14.69 -14.73
CA ALA A 553 -11.41 -14.64 -15.19
C ALA A 553 -12.27 -13.64 -14.39
N ALA A 554 -11.99 -13.49 -13.09
CA ALA A 554 -12.64 -12.52 -12.21
C ALA A 554 -12.02 -11.11 -12.31
N THR A 555 -11.02 -10.89 -13.17
CA THR A 555 -10.28 -9.63 -13.28
C THR A 555 -10.68 -8.86 -14.53
N LEU A 556 -11.19 -7.63 -14.36
CA LEU A 556 -11.58 -6.75 -15.47
C LEU A 556 -10.37 -6.38 -16.34
N ASN A 557 -9.21 -6.16 -15.71
CA ASN A 557 -7.97 -5.79 -16.37
C ASN A 557 -7.33 -6.92 -17.20
N ALA A 558 -7.81 -8.16 -17.06
CA ALA A 558 -7.37 -9.29 -17.88
C ALA A 558 -7.98 -9.29 -19.28
N LYS A 559 -9.00 -8.44 -19.51
CA LYS A 559 -9.62 -8.27 -20.82
C LYS A 559 -8.71 -7.44 -21.72
N GLY A 560 -8.45 -7.92 -22.93
CA GLY A 560 -7.77 -7.11 -23.94
C GLY A 560 -8.55 -5.84 -24.28
N ALA A 561 -7.90 -4.85 -24.91
CA ALA A 561 -8.50 -3.53 -25.16
C ALA A 561 -9.86 -3.57 -25.88
N ARG A 562 -10.04 -4.51 -26.83
CA ARG A 562 -11.30 -4.68 -27.57
C ARG A 562 -12.41 -5.27 -26.70
N GLU A 563 -12.08 -6.23 -25.85
CA GLU A 563 -13.02 -6.90 -24.96
C GLU A 563 -13.49 -5.96 -23.85
N LEU A 564 -12.56 -5.18 -23.26
CA LEU A 564 -12.91 -4.15 -22.28
C LEU A 564 -13.85 -3.10 -22.90
N ALA A 565 -13.55 -2.62 -24.11
CA ALA A 565 -14.42 -1.67 -24.80
C ALA A 565 -15.82 -2.24 -25.07
N ALA A 566 -15.93 -3.53 -25.41
CA ALA A 566 -17.22 -4.19 -25.60
C ALA A 566 -17.97 -4.36 -24.27
N TRP A 567 -17.27 -4.70 -23.19
CA TRP A 567 -17.85 -4.80 -21.85
C TRP A 567 -18.40 -3.45 -21.35
N LEU A 568 -17.62 -2.37 -21.48
CA LEU A 568 -18.03 -1.00 -21.12
C LEU A 568 -19.27 -0.56 -21.90
N ARG A 569 -19.36 -0.85 -23.20
CA ARG A 569 -20.56 -0.55 -24.01
C ARG A 569 -21.78 -1.34 -23.59
N ARG A 570 -21.63 -2.62 -23.20
CA ARG A 570 -22.76 -3.43 -22.70
C ARG A 570 -23.25 -2.92 -21.36
N ARG A 571 -22.34 -2.51 -20.46
CA ARG A 571 -22.65 -2.04 -19.12
C ARG A 571 -23.62 -0.85 -19.11
N LYS A 572 -23.46 0.06 -20.07
CA LYS A 572 -24.31 1.25 -20.24
C LYS A 572 -25.72 0.97 -20.76
N ARG A 573 -26.00 -0.23 -21.27
CA ARG A 573 -27.34 -0.57 -21.71
C ARG A 573 -28.20 -0.85 -20.47
N PRO A 574 -29.44 -0.36 -20.40
CA PRO A 574 -30.39 -0.79 -19.37
C PRO A 574 -30.47 -2.33 -19.39
N LEU A 575 -30.46 -2.94 -18.20
CA LEU A 575 -30.65 -4.38 -18.02
C LEU A 575 -32.02 -4.84 -18.52
#